data_AF-A0A932PGB2-F1
#
_entry.id   AF-A0A932PGB2-F1
#
_cell.length_a   1.000
_cell.length_b   1.000
_cell.length_c   1.000
_cell.angle_alpha   90.00
_cell.angle_beta   90.00
_cell.angle_gamma   90.00
#
_symmetry.space_group_name_H-M   'P 1'
#
loop_
_entity.id
_entity.type
_entity.pdbx_description
1 polymer ?
#
loop_
_entity_poly.entity_id
_entity_poly.type
_entity_poly.pdbx_seq_one_letter_code
_entity_poly.pdbx_strand_id
1 'polypeptide(L)'
;SVQFLFYSHALKIIEGNIRDIQNVDVEDLPPELSNLAGGEVPTKTDPLTGHEKPIHTYYYAVVPLEDTYGFLQPRLRGMAKIEAKKMPLGPRLWRLFKRTFHFES
;
A
#
# COMPACT_ATOMS: atom_id res chain seq x y z
N SER A 1 -1.82 6.89 10.63
CA SER A 1 -2.77 7.70 9.84
C SER A 1 -2.35 7.64 8.39
N VAL A 2 -3.27 7.83 7.46
CA VAL A 2 -3.00 7.94 6.02
C VAL A 2 -3.61 9.23 5.51
N GLN A 3 -2.85 9.98 4.74
CA GLN A 3 -3.31 11.19 4.06
C GLN A 3 -3.36 10.92 2.56
N PHE A 4 -4.48 11.23 1.92
CA PHE A 4 -4.72 11.05 0.50
C PHE A 4 -4.79 12.39 -0.20
N LEU A 5 -4.12 12.48 -1.35
CA LEU A 5 -4.21 13.58 -2.29
C LEU A 5 -4.63 13.02 -3.66
N PHE A 6 -5.87 13.28 -4.07
CA PHE A 6 -6.39 12.80 -5.35
C PHE A 6 -6.07 13.77 -6.48
N TYR A 7 -5.67 13.25 -7.64
CA TYR A 7 -5.29 14.08 -8.80
C TYR A 7 -6.44 14.92 -9.35
N SER A 8 -7.68 14.44 -9.24
CA SER A 8 -8.87 15.19 -9.63
C SER A 8 -9.20 16.35 -8.67
N HIS A 9 -8.66 16.32 -7.44
CA HIS A 9 -8.96 17.28 -6.38
C HIS A 9 -7.68 17.70 -5.64
N ALA A 10 -6.74 18.30 -6.37
CA ALA A 10 -5.39 18.62 -5.87
C ALA A 10 -5.35 19.60 -4.67
N LEU A 11 -6.46 20.26 -4.33
CA LEU A 11 -6.57 21.20 -3.21
C LEU A 11 -7.09 20.55 -1.91
N LYS A 12 -7.48 19.27 -1.94
CA LYS A 12 -8.14 18.61 -0.80
C LYS A 12 -7.35 17.38 -0.36
N ILE A 13 -6.95 17.38 0.91
CA ILE A 13 -6.36 16.22 1.58
C ILE A 13 -7.48 15.50 2.34
N ILE A 14 -7.59 14.19 2.15
CA ILE A 14 -8.49 13.33 2.93
C ILE A 14 -7.67 12.49 3.87
N GLU A 15 -8.07 12.43 5.13
CA GLU A 15 -7.40 11.60 6.13
C GLU A 15 -8.21 10.33 6.39
N GLY A 16 -7.50 9.24 6.66
CA GLY A 16 -8.09 7.97 7.00
C GLY A 16 -7.17 7.10 7.84
N ASN A 17 -7.69 5.95 8.25
CA ASN A 17 -6.93 4.95 8.99
C ASN A 17 -6.98 3.61 8.24
N ILE A 18 -5.83 2.94 8.15
CA ILE A 18 -5.76 1.59 7.58
C ILE A 18 -6.62 0.68 8.44
N ARG A 19 -7.62 0.06 7.81
CA ARG A 19 -8.46 -0.96 8.42
C ARG A 19 -7.83 -2.33 8.27
N ASP A 20 -7.28 -2.61 7.09
CA ASP A 20 -6.73 -3.91 6.76
C ASP A 20 -5.55 -3.80 5.80
N ILE A 21 -4.64 -4.77 5.88
CA ILE A 21 -3.51 -4.96 4.96
C ILE A 21 -3.53 -6.41 4.52
N GLN A 22 -3.68 -6.65 3.23
CA GLN A 22 -3.63 -8.00 2.68
C GLN A 22 -2.18 -8.49 2.73
N ASN A 23 -1.91 -9.57 3.48
CA ASN A 23 -0.59 -10.18 3.60
C ASN A 23 -0.30 -11.16 2.44
N VAL A 24 -0.71 -10.79 1.23
CA VAL A 24 -0.51 -11.56 -0.01
C VAL A 24 0.20 -10.63 -0.99
N ASP A 25 1.25 -11.14 -1.63
CA ASP A 25 1.95 -10.38 -2.67
C ASP A 25 1.00 -10.10 -3.83
N VAL A 26 1.05 -8.88 -4.35
CA VAL A 26 0.23 -8.48 -5.49
C VAL A 26 0.83 -9.06 -6.75
N GLU A 27 0.26 -10.16 -7.23
CA GLU A 27 0.69 -10.79 -8.49
C GLU A 27 0.18 -10.03 -9.71
N ASP A 28 -1.07 -9.55 -9.65
CA ASP A 28 -1.73 -8.82 -10.73
C ASP A 28 -2.08 -7.40 -10.27
N LEU A 29 -1.55 -6.41 -10.97
CA LEU A 29 -1.87 -5.00 -10.74
C LEU A 29 -2.97 -4.51 -11.69
N PRO A 30 -3.89 -3.65 -11.21
CA PRO A 30 -4.72 -2.85 -12.09
C PRO A 30 -3.85 -2.11 -13.10
N PRO A 31 -4.17 -2.14 -14.41
CA PRO A 31 -3.36 -1.50 -15.44
C PRO A 31 -3.09 -0.03 -15.13
N GLU A 32 -4.04 0.68 -14.53
CA GLU A 32 -3.91 2.12 -14.24
C GLU A 32 -2.83 2.47 -13.21
N LEU A 33 -2.33 1.48 -12.46
CA LEU A 33 -1.21 1.63 -11.52
C LEU A 33 0.14 1.31 -12.15
N SER A 34 0.17 0.57 -13.26
CA SER A 34 1.39 0.14 -13.93
C SER A 34 2.08 1.29 -14.68
N ASN A 35 3.39 1.42 -14.54
CA ASN A 35 4.20 2.39 -15.28
C ASN A 35 4.14 2.20 -16.81
N LEU A 36 3.88 0.98 -17.29
CA LEU A 36 3.70 0.72 -18.73
C LEU A 36 2.43 1.38 -19.29
N ALA A 37 1.41 1.57 -18.45
CA ALA A 37 0.18 2.29 -18.78
C ALA A 37 0.13 3.71 -18.18
N GLY A 38 1.28 4.26 -17.74
CA GLY A 38 1.41 5.62 -17.21
C GLY A 38 1.07 5.79 -15.74
N GLY A 39 0.97 4.70 -14.97
CA GLY A 39 0.93 4.69 -13.51
C GLY A 39 2.30 4.79 -12.86
N GLU A 40 2.35 4.65 -11.54
CA GLU A 40 3.56 4.88 -10.74
C GLU A 40 4.25 3.60 -10.28
N VAL A 41 3.59 2.45 -10.40
CA VAL A 41 4.14 1.17 -9.96
C VAL A 41 5.02 0.60 -11.06
N PRO A 42 6.33 0.39 -10.82
CA PRO A 42 7.20 -0.25 -11.78
C PRO A 42 6.78 -1.71 -12.00
N THR A 43 6.39 -2.02 -13.24
CA THR A 43 6.03 -3.37 -13.65
C THR A 43 6.96 -3.85 -14.77
N LYS A 44 6.93 -5.17 -14.98
CA LYS A 44 7.59 -5.85 -16.08
C LYS A 44 6.63 -6.88 -16.65
N THR A 45 6.57 -6.97 -17.97
CA THR A 45 5.83 -8.02 -18.65
C THR A 45 6.48 -9.38 -18.41
N ASP A 46 5.72 -10.33 -17.90
CA ASP A 46 6.12 -11.73 -17.75
C ASP A 46 6.20 -12.38 -19.15
N PRO A 47 7.37 -12.92 -19.57
CA PRO A 47 7.53 -13.49 -20.91
C PRO A 47 6.71 -14.77 -21.14
N LEU A 48 6.30 -15.48 -20.08
CA LEU A 48 5.52 -16.71 -20.21
C LEU A 48 4.02 -16.44 -20.34
N THR A 49 3.53 -15.45 -19.59
CA THR A 49 2.09 -15.19 -19.47
C THR A 49 1.64 -13.92 -20.21
N GLY A 50 2.56 -13.01 -20.53
CA GLY A 50 2.27 -11.71 -21.14
C GLY A 50 1.66 -10.69 -20.18
N HIS A 51 1.41 -11.05 -18.92
CA HIS A 51 0.85 -10.16 -17.92
C HIS A 51 1.90 -9.23 -17.32
N GLU A 52 1.47 -8.03 -16.94
CA GLU A 52 2.31 -7.06 -16.25
C GLU A 52 2.38 -7.40 -14.77
N LYS A 53 3.59 -7.73 -14.29
CA LYS A 53 3.85 -8.03 -12.89
C LYS A 53 4.67 -6.92 -12.25
N PRO A 54 4.36 -6.52 -11.01
CA PRO A 54 5.24 -5.60 -10.30
C PRO A 54 6.66 -6.15 -10.14
N ILE A 55 7.65 -5.25 -10.19
CA ILE A 55 9.07 -5.62 -10.04
C ILE A 55 9.43 -5.90 -8.57
N HIS A 56 8.69 -5.30 -7.64
CA HIS A 56 8.87 -5.45 -6.20
C HIS A 56 7.63 -6.09 -5.58
N THR A 57 7.75 -6.59 -4.35
CA THR A 57 6.60 -7.07 -3.59
C THR A 57 5.74 -5.88 -3.15
N TYR A 58 4.46 -5.93 -3.53
CA TYR A 58 3.46 -4.94 -3.12
C TYR A 58 2.37 -5.61 -2.29
N TYR A 59 1.68 -4.83 -1.47
CA TYR A 59 0.56 -5.27 -0.65
C TYR A 59 -0.58 -4.27 -0.76
N TYR A 60 -1.82 -4.76 -0.77
CA TYR A 60 -2.99 -3.89 -0.71
C TYR A 60 -3.30 -3.48 0.73
N ALA A 61 -3.49 -2.18 0.94
CA ALA A 61 -4.02 -1.62 2.18
C ALA A 61 -5.42 -1.04 1.93
N VAL A 62 -6.38 -1.37 2.80
CA VAL A 62 -7.75 -0.88 2.74
C VAL A 62 -7.94 0.23 3.75
N VAL A 63 -8.32 1.41 3.27
CA VAL A 63 -8.67 2.56 4.11
C VAL A 63 -10.12 2.95 3.82
N PRO A 64 -11.06 2.74 4.76
CA PRO A 64 -12.41 3.27 4.62
C PRO A 64 -12.35 4.79 4.65
N LEU A 65 -12.92 5.43 3.63
CA LEU A 65 -13.06 6.88 3.53
C LEU A 65 -14.55 7.22 3.56
N GLU A 66 -14.92 8.24 4.33
CA GLU A 66 -16.27 8.78 4.34
C GLU A 66 -16.40 9.84 3.25
N ASP A 67 -17.38 9.68 2.35
CA ASP A 67 -17.65 10.66 1.30
C ASP A 67 -18.75 11.65 1.73
N THR A 68 -18.47 12.43 2.76
CA THR A 68 -19.45 13.38 3.32
C THR A 68 -19.94 14.43 2.31
N TYR A 69 -19.17 14.69 1.24
CA TYR A 69 -19.46 15.75 0.26
C TYR A 69 -19.67 15.24 -1.17
N GLY A 70 -19.76 13.92 -1.38
CA GLY A 70 -20.09 13.31 -2.69
C GLY A 70 -19.03 13.48 -3.79
N PHE A 71 -17.76 13.65 -3.43
CA PHE A 71 -16.67 13.95 -4.37
C PHE A 71 -15.75 12.75 -4.62
N LEU A 72 -15.93 11.65 -3.87
CA LEU A 72 -15.19 10.42 -4.10
C LEU A 72 -15.86 9.61 -5.20
N GLN A 73 -15.19 9.52 -6.34
CA GLN A 73 -15.61 8.68 -7.45
C GLN A 73 -14.86 7.35 -7.41
N PRO A 74 -15.49 6.24 -7.85
CA PRO A 74 -14.75 5.01 -8.08
C PRO A 74 -13.57 5.25 -9.02
N ARG A 75 -12.46 4.53 -8.80
CA ARG A 75 -11.24 4.60 -9.63
C ARG A 75 -10.50 5.94 -9.61
N LEU A 76 -10.72 6.79 -8.60
CA LEU A 76 -9.85 7.94 -8.38
C LEU A 76 -8.41 7.50 -8.07
N ARG A 77 -7.46 8.25 -8.62
CA ARG A 77 -6.02 8.04 -8.44
C ARG A 77 -5.39 9.23 -7.73
N GLY A 78 -4.29 8.98 -7.05
CA GLY A 78 -3.62 9.98 -6.26
C GLY A 78 -2.46 9.41 -5.46
N MET A 79 -1.90 10.27 -4.62
CA MET A 79 -0.83 9.95 -3.70
C MET A 79 -1.39 9.65 -2.32
N ALA A 80 -0.78 8.68 -1.63
CA ALA A 80 -1.07 8.39 -0.23
C ALA A 80 0.20 8.48 0.60
N LYS A 81 0.18 9.30 1.65
CA LYS A 81 1.25 9.38 2.65
C LYS A 81 0.83 8.59 3.88
N ILE A 82 1.59 7.55 4.21
CA ILE A 82 1.35 6.71 5.39
C ILE A 82 2.25 7.22 6.54
N GLU A 83 1.62 7.62 7.63
CA GLU A 83 2.31 7.97 8.86
C GLU A 83 2.22 6.81 9.85
N ALA A 84 3.32 6.08 9.97
CA ALA A 84 3.50 5.02 10.94
C ALA A 84 3.91 5.60 12.30
N LYS A 85 3.29 5.13 13.38
CA LYS A 85 3.72 5.50 14.74
C LYS A 85 5.15 5.02 14.97
N LYS A 86 5.94 5.80 15.72
CA LYS A 86 7.27 5.39 16.16
C LYS A 86 7.15 4.12 17.00
N MET A 87 7.64 3.00 16.47
CA MET A 87 7.71 1.75 17.22
C MET A 87 8.86 1.86 18.24
N PRO A 88 8.60 1.65 19.55
CA PRO A 88 9.67 1.69 20.55
C PRO A 88 10.73 0.61 20.27
N LEU A 89 11.97 0.89 20.67
CA LEU A 89 13.12 0.01 20.43
C LEU A 89 13.02 -1.32 21.19
N GLY A 90 12.31 -1.37 22.33
CA GLY A 90 12.13 -2.56 23.15
C GLY A 90 11.49 -3.74 22.41
N PRO A 91 10.29 -3.59 21.81
CA PRO A 91 9.68 -4.63 20.97
C PRO A 91 10.55 -5.09 19.80
N ARG A 92 11.37 -4.19 19.22
CA ARG A 92 12.32 -4.53 18.16
C ARG A 92 13.44 -5.44 18.68
N LEU A 93 14.02 -5.11 19.83
CA LEU A 93 15.03 -5.93 20.51
C LEU A 93 14.44 -7.28 20.93
N TRP A 94 13.25 -7.31 21.52
CA TRP A 94 12.60 -8.56 21.94
C TRP A 94 12.33 -9.51 20.76
N ARG A 95 11.91 -8.99 19.60
CA ARG A 95 11.77 -9.78 18.37
C ARG A 95 13.10 -10.38 17.91
N LEU A 96 14.21 -9.65 18.08
CA LEU A 96 15.55 -10.17 17.78
C LEU A 96 15.96 -11.25 18.80
N PHE A 97 15.76 -11.01 20.09
CA PHE A 97 16.06 -11.98 21.15
C PHE A 97 15.30 -13.31 20.96
N LYS A 98 13.99 -13.27 20.68
CA LYS A 98 13.22 -14.49 20.40
C LYS A 98 13.65 -15.22 19.13
N ARG A 99 14.17 -14.52 18.13
CA ARG A 99 14.64 -15.14 16.88
C ARG A 99 15.99 -15.84 17.07
N THR A 100 16.85 -15.28 17.91
CA THR A 100 18.20 -15.80 18.15
C THR A 100 18.23 -16.88 19.24
N PHE A 101 17.39 -16.76 20.27
CA PHE A 101 17.29 -17.75 21.34
C PHE A 101 15.96 -18.50 21.20
N HIS A 102 15.92 -19.47 20.29
CA HIS A 102 14.91 -20.53 20.36
C HIS A 102 15.20 -21.30 21.65
N PHE A 103 14.40 -21.05 22.70
CA PHE A 103 14.38 -21.94 23.85
C PHE A 103 13.72 -23.24 23.38
N GLU A 104 14.54 -24.19 22.93
CA GLU A 104 14.19 -25.60 23.01
C GLU A 104 13.98 -25.90 24.50
N SER A 105 12.72 -26.14 24.86
CA SER A 105 12.34 -26.81 26.12
C SER A 105 12.02 -28.25 25.83
#